data_AF-A0A6C8GEZ1-F1
#
_entry.id   AF-A0A6C8GEZ1-F1
#
_cell.length_a   1.000
_cell.length_b   1.000
_cell.length_c   1.000
_cell.angle_alpha   90.00
_cell.angle_beta   90.00
_cell.angle_gamma   90.00
#
_symmetry.space_group_name_H-M   'P 1'
#
loop_
_entity.id
_entity.type
_entity.pdbx_description
1 polymer ?
#
loop_
_entity_poly.entity_id
_entity_poly.type
_entity_poly.pdbx_seq_one_letter_code
_entity_poly.pdbx_strand_id
1 'polypeptide(L)'
;GGVFAASYGYGLDGLTLRTGGVFNQDWQGASAGAVLGLGYLGAVSADGAYATAKYRDGSRSGNKVKLAWSKQLALTNTGLRVSWSHQSEEYEDMFIHRS
;
A
#
# COMPACT_ATOMS: atom_id res chain seq x y z
N GLY A 1 -8.54 22.13 5.33
CA GLY A 1 -8.78 21.41 4.07
C GLY A 1 -9.26 20.01 4.40
N GLY A 2 -10.27 19.52 3.67
CA GLY A 2 -10.77 18.15 3.83
C GLY A 2 -10.03 17.19 2.89
N VAL A 3 -9.64 16.03 3.40
CA VAL A 3 -9.07 14.94 2.59
C VAL A 3 -10.21 14.02 2.18
N PHE A 4 -10.37 13.77 0.88
CA PHE A 4 -11.30 12.78 0.37
C PHE A 4 -10.55 11.50 0.02
N ALA A 5 -10.97 10.37 0.56
CA ALA A 5 -10.39 9.08 0.22
C ALA A 5 -11.51 8.10 -0.14
N ALA A 6 -11.33 7.40 -1.25
CA ALA A 6 -12.22 6.34 -1.70
C ALA A 6 -11.39 5.08 -1.94
N SER A 7 -11.92 3.93 -1.57
CA SER A 7 -11.33 2.64 -1.91
C SER A 7 -12.40 1.67 -2.35
N TYR A 8 -12.05 0.85 -3.33
CA TYR A 8 -12.91 -0.16 -3.91
C TYR A 8 -12.16 -1.49 -3.94
N GLY A 9 -12.82 -2.55 -3.47
CA GLY A 9 -12.26 -3.89 -3.44
C GLY A 9 -13.22 -4.87 -4.07
N TYR A 10 -12.69 -5.80 -4.86
CA TYR A 10 -13.47 -6.87 -5.47
C TYR A 10 -12.81 -8.23 -5.17
N GLY A 11 -13.59 -9.12 -4.57
CA GLY A 11 -13.19 -10.49 -4.24
C GLY A 11 -13.65 -11.47 -5.31
N LEU A 12 -12.68 -12.23 -5.82
CA LEU A 12 -12.82 -13.38 -6.69
C LEU A 12 -12.38 -14.63 -5.90
N ASP A 13 -12.64 -15.82 -6.45
CA ASP A 13 -12.23 -17.07 -5.81
C ASP A 13 -10.70 -17.15 -5.68
N GLY A 14 -10.21 -17.01 -4.45
CA GLY A 14 -8.78 -16.96 -4.13
C GLY A 14 -8.03 -15.68 -4.52
N LEU A 15 -8.68 -14.63 -5.02
CA LEU A 15 -8.05 -13.36 -5.40
C LEU A 15 -8.88 -12.17 -4.94
N THR A 16 -8.29 -11.22 -4.21
CA THR A 16 -8.93 -9.93 -3.90
C THR A 16 -8.16 -8.81 -4.57
N LEU A 17 -8.82 -8.06 -5.45
CA LEU A 17 -8.29 -6.83 -6.01
C LEU A 17 -8.75 -5.65 -5.15
N ARG A 18 -7.87 -4.69 -4.92
CA ARG A 18 -8.14 -3.48 -4.15
C ARG A 18 -7.56 -2.30 -4.91
N THR A 19 -8.29 -1.21 -4.98
CA THR A 19 -7.79 0.06 -5.49
C THR A 19 -8.31 1.18 -4.62
N GLY A 20 -7.57 2.27 -4.54
CA GLY A 20 -7.95 3.44 -3.78
C GLY A 20 -7.45 4.70 -4.43
N GLY A 21 -8.12 5.79 -4.12
CA GLY A 21 -7.73 7.14 -4.49
C GLY A 21 -7.88 8.04 -3.29
N VAL A 22 -6.95 8.96 -3.14
CA VAL A 22 -7.01 10.03 -2.16
C VAL A 22 -6.80 11.35 -2.87
N PHE A 23 -7.68 12.29 -2.60
CA PHE A 23 -7.70 13.61 -3.19
C PHE A 23 -7.74 14.64 -2.07
N ASN A 24 -6.75 15.52 -2.09
CA ASN A 24 -6.68 16.69 -1.22
C ASN A 24 -6.31 17.91 -2.06
N GLN A 25 -6.49 19.12 -1.50
CA GLN A 25 -6.13 20.38 -2.19
C GLN A 25 -4.64 20.46 -2.55
N ASP A 26 -3.77 19.81 -1.77
CA ASP A 26 -2.31 19.91 -1.93
C ASP A 26 -1.67 18.66 -2.56
N TRP A 27 -2.34 17.51 -2.50
CA TRP A 27 -1.78 16.23 -2.94
C TRP A 27 -2.85 15.25 -3.39
N GLN A 28 -2.49 14.43 -4.37
CA GLN A 28 -3.35 13.39 -4.91
C GLN A 28 -2.59 12.07 -4.90
N GLY A 29 -3.26 11.00 -4.53
CA GLY A 29 -2.67 9.66 -4.50
C GLY A 29 -3.62 8.63 -5.05
N ALA A 30 -3.04 7.62 -5.68
CA ALA A 30 -3.74 6.42 -6.11
C ALA A 30 -3.03 5.20 -5.53
N SER A 31 -3.81 4.18 -5.20
CA SER A 31 -3.30 2.89 -4.77
C SER A 31 -4.01 1.77 -5.52
N ALA A 32 -3.27 0.69 -5.73
CA ALA A 32 -3.76 -0.54 -6.32
C ALA A 32 -3.04 -1.71 -5.66
N GLY A 33 -3.75 -2.77 -5.40
CA GLY A 33 -3.20 -3.94 -4.76
C GLY A 33 -4.01 -5.19 -5.03
N ALA A 34 -3.37 -6.33 -4.82
CA ALA A 34 -3.96 -7.64 -5.00
C ALA A 34 -3.58 -8.54 -3.84
N VAL A 35 -4.50 -9.41 -3.43
CA VAL A 35 -4.28 -10.45 -2.42
C VAL A 35 -4.65 -11.78 -3.03
N LEU A 36 -3.70 -12.70 -3.12
CA LEU A 36 -3.87 -14.05 -3.63
C LEU A 36 -3.86 -15.04 -2.47
N GLY A 37 -4.96 -15.77 -2.29
CA GLY A 37 -5.05 -16.92 -1.40
C GLY A 37 -4.45 -18.15 -2.07
N LEU A 38 -3.37 -18.68 -1.50
CA LEU A 38 -2.67 -19.88 -1.95
C LEU A 38 -3.13 -21.15 -1.18
N GLY A 39 -4.29 -21.09 -0.52
CA GLY A 39 -4.82 -22.18 0.30
C GLY A 39 -3.89 -22.54 1.45
N TYR A 40 -3.38 -23.79 1.45
CA TYR A 40 -2.47 -24.29 2.50
C TYR A 40 -1.18 -23.48 2.65
N LEU A 41 -0.71 -22.83 1.58
CA LEU A 41 0.49 -21.99 1.64
C LEU A 41 0.23 -20.61 2.27
N GLY A 42 -1.03 -20.28 2.55
CA GLY A 42 -1.44 -19.01 3.13
C GLY A 42 -1.95 -18.03 2.08
N ALA A 43 -1.66 -16.75 2.25
CA ALA A 43 -2.02 -15.68 1.34
C ALA A 43 -0.82 -14.77 1.08
N VAL A 44 -0.68 -14.31 -0.15
CA VAL A 44 0.30 -13.28 -0.55
C VAL A 44 -0.45 -12.04 -0.99
N SER A 45 0.11 -10.88 -0.72
CA SER A 45 -0.45 -9.58 -1.10
C SER A 45 0.64 -8.70 -1.64
N ALA A 46 0.29 -7.93 -2.66
CA ALA A 46 1.13 -6.93 -3.27
C ALA A 46 0.31 -5.66 -3.42
N ASP A 47 0.75 -4.58 -2.79
CA ASP A 47 0.10 -3.28 -2.81
C ASP A 47 1.09 -2.23 -3.33
N GLY A 48 0.69 -1.51 -4.36
CA GLY A 48 1.38 -0.33 -4.89
C GLY A 48 0.57 0.93 -4.57
N ALA A 49 1.25 1.99 -4.19
CA ALA A 49 0.67 3.31 -4.06
C ALA A 49 1.59 4.35 -4.71
N TYR A 50 0.99 5.29 -5.42
CA TYR A 50 1.65 6.43 -6.02
C TYR A 50 0.98 7.70 -5.52
N ALA A 51 1.77 8.62 -4.99
CA ALA A 51 1.28 9.93 -4.57
C ALA A 51 2.09 11.01 -5.27
N THR A 52 1.37 11.98 -5.84
CA THR A 52 1.93 13.20 -6.39
C THR A 52 1.50 14.37 -5.52
N ALA A 53 2.48 15.05 -4.93
CA ALA A 53 2.26 16.31 -4.24
C ALA A 53 2.62 17.44 -5.20
N LYS A 54 1.67 18.32 -5.50
CA LYS A 54 1.95 19.55 -6.26
C LYS A 54 2.45 20.61 -5.28
N TYR A 55 3.76 20.69 -5.08
CA TYR A 55 4.36 21.83 -4.40
C TYR A 55 4.61 22.97 -5.39
N ARG A 56 4.56 24.21 -4.87
CA ARG A 56 4.74 25.46 -5.64
C ARG A 56 6.14 25.62 -6.27
N ASP A 57 7.12 24.83 -5.84
CA ASP A 57 8.53 24.85 -6.29
C ASP A 57 9.04 23.53 -6.88
N GLY A 58 8.18 22.52 -7.08
CA GLY A 58 8.58 21.25 -7.68
C GLY A 58 7.57 20.12 -7.44
N SER A 59 7.40 19.24 -8.42
CA SER A 59 6.55 18.06 -8.29
C SER A 59 7.33 16.96 -7.59
N ARG A 60 6.95 16.60 -6.35
CA ARG A 60 7.49 15.43 -5.66
C ARG A 60 6.57 14.23 -5.85
N SER A 61 7.12 13.12 -6.31
CA SER A 61 6.42 11.88 -6.61
C SER A 61 6.95 10.72 -5.75
N GLY A 62 6.15 10.29 -4.77
CA GLY A 62 6.48 9.13 -3.95
C GLY A 62 5.78 7.88 -4.47
N ASN A 63 6.54 6.81 -4.74
CA ASN A 63 5.99 5.48 -4.95
C ASN A 63 6.29 4.56 -3.77
N LYS A 64 5.28 3.84 -3.32
CA LYS A 64 5.38 2.87 -2.24
C LYS A 64 4.93 1.53 -2.74
N VAL A 65 5.75 0.52 -2.53
CA VAL A 65 5.43 -0.88 -2.81
C VAL A 65 5.46 -1.62 -1.49
N LYS A 66 4.44 -2.44 -1.24
CA LYS A 66 4.34 -3.33 -0.10
C LYS A 66 4.06 -4.73 -0.61
N LEU A 67 4.82 -5.68 -0.10
CA LEU A 67 4.59 -7.10 -0.28
C LEU A 67 4.34 -7.70 1.10
N ALA A 68 3.34 -8.54 1.24
CA ALA A 68 3.09 -9.25 2.47
C ALA A 68 2.66 -10.69 2.21
N TRP A 69 3.16 -11.61 3.00
CA TRP A 69 2.77 -13.01 3.00
C TRP A 69 2.31 -13.40 4.40
N SER A 70 1.24 -14.17 4.49
CA SER A 70 0.73 -14.66 5.76
C SER A 70 0.29 -16.10 5.63
N LYS A 71 0.66 -16.94 6.61
CA LYS A 71 0.24 -18.33 6.68
C LYS A 71 -0.23 -18.65 8.08
N GLN A 72 -1.40 -19.26 8.18
CA GLN A 72 -1.92 -19.78 9.44
C GLN A 72 -1.71 -21.29 9.48
N LEU A 73 -0.90 -21.75 10.42
CA LEU A 73 -0.72 -23.16 10.72
C LEU A 73 -1.86 -23.60 11.62
N ALA A 74 -2.93 -24.15 11.03
CA ALA A 74 -4.09 -24.64 11.76
C ALA A 74 -3.74 -25.74 12.78
N LEU A 75 -2.67 -26.51 12.53
CA LEU A 75 -2.19 -27.58 13.40
C LEU A 75 -1.61 -27.08 14.73
N THR A 76 -0.99 -25.90 14.75
CA THR A 76 -0.27 -25.36 15.93
C THR A 76 -0.85 -24.04 16.42
N ASN A 77 -1.97 -23.59 15.83
CA ASN A 77 -2.56 -22.26 16.05
C ASN A 77 -1.55 -21.11 15.88
N THR A 78 -0.53 -21.29 15.04
CA THR A 78 0.52 -20.29 14.83
C THR A 78 0.25 -19.51 13.55
N GLY A 79 0.22 -18.19 13.64
CA GLY A 79 0.16 -17.30 12.48
C GLY A 79 1.54 -16.75 12.13
N LEU A 80 2.04 -17.05 10.94
CA LEU A 80 3.24 -16.43 10.38
C LEU A 80 2.82 -15.27 9.48
N ARG A 81 3.47 -14.12 9.63
CA ARG A 81 3.31 -12.96 8.76
C ARG A 81 4.67 -12.36 8.44
N VAL A 82 4.92 -12.17 7.16
CA VAL A 82 6.10 -11.48 6.64
C VAL A 82 5.61 -10.31 5.83
N SER A 83 6.17 -9.13 6.05
CA SER A 83 5.88 -7.94 5.25
C SER A 83 7.16 -7.23 4.89
N TRP A 84 7.27 -6.87 3.63
CA TRP A 84 8.35 -6.05 3.09
C TRP A 84 7.73 -4.81 2.48
N SER A 85 8.34 -3.66 2.70
CA SER A 85 7.91 -2.43 2.06
C SER A 85 9.11 -1.65 1.60
N HIS A 86 9.06 -1.20 0.35
CA HIS A 86 10.02 -0.27 -0.20
C HIS A 86 9.29 1.01 -0.58
N GLN A 87 9.94 2.12 -0.24
CA GLN A 87 9.45 3.45 -0.50
C GLN A 87 10.61 4.18 -1.18
N SER A 88 10.37 4.72 -2.37
CA SER A 88 11.39 5.47 -3.10
C SER A 88 11.77 6.75 -2.36
N GLU A 89 13.02 7.19 -2.53
CA GLU A 89 13.73 8.23 -1.78
C GLU A 89 13.10 9.63 -1.80
N GLU A 90 12.05 9.89 -2.59
CA GLU A 90 11.36 11.20 -2.57
C GLU A 90 10.51 11.46 -1.31
N TYR A 91 10.70 10.64 -0.27
CA TYR A 91 10.10 10.77 1.05
C TYR A 91 11.12 11.01 2.18
N GLU A 92 12.42 10.78 1.96
CA GLU A 92 13.44 11.01 3.00
C GLU A 92 13.63 12.49 3.34
N ASP A 93 13.34 13.37 2.37
CA ASP A 93 13.58 14.79 2.51
C ASP A 93 12.47 15.55 3.29
N MET A 94 11.53 14.82 3.89
CA MET A 94 10.55 15.38 4.84
C MET A 94 10.91 15.13 6.31
N PHE A 95 11.87 14.24 6.62
CA PHE A 95 12.21 13.92 8.02
C PHE A 95 13.59 14.42 8.47
N ILE A 96 14.45 14.90 7.57
CA ILE A 96 15.84 15.29 7.89
C ILE A 96 16.02 16.83 8.00
N HIS A 97 14.94 17.61 8.22
CA HIS A 97 15.07 19.06 8.46
C HIS A 97 14.31 19.60 9.68
N ARG A 98 13.98 18.73 10.65
CA ARG A 98 13.60 19.17 11.99
C ARG A 98 14.41 18.46 13.07
N SER A 99 15.56 19.03 13.38
CA SER A 99 16.18 19.01 14.71
C SER A 99 17.14 20.18 14.83
#